data_AF-A0A8A2VK84-F1
#
_entry.id   AF-A0A8A2VK84-F1
#
_cell.length_a   1.000
_cell.length_b   1.000
_cell.length_c   1.000
_cell.angle_alpha   90.00
_cell.angle_beta   90.00
_cell.angle_gamma   90.00
#
_symmetry.space_group_name_H-M   'P 1'
#
loop_
_entity.id
_entity.type
_entity.pdbx_description
1 polymer ?
#
loop_
_entity_poly.entity_id
_entity_poly.type
_entity_poly.pdbx_seq_one_letter_code
_entity_poly.pdbx_strand_id
1 'polypeptide(L)'
;MTLPEDVPLVISDDREYLNQRQLEDYKQHRKEVLGWLYDLGKSPDVAEGYSLAVTRNMAYRLSKIYRWLWDREGYTTQLTHDHADAYLREIAGRDWQNSNKAEYLKALNRLFKWKQHERGEQPWDPDISFYPSGDEYQPQDFFTLDERKDLREAALEYGSVPAYSNLTPEERSRWKRYISMMLEKPMTEVTPDDWDRMNNWKIPSLVWTSLDTSLRPVEVKRAVVSWVDTNNAVLRIPKEESSKNRDNRGSIDAGADPYEVRELLYAFAIVLDRYGWDRVGVLRNQLDH
;
A
#
# COMPACT_ATOMS: atom_id res chain seq x y z
N MET A 1 5.95 -26.34 2.19
CA MET A 1 5.54 -24.99 1.74
C MET A 1 5.17 -24.13 2.92
N THR A 2 5.72 -22.93 2.98
CA THR A 2 5.47 -21.95 4.03
C THR A 2 4.53 -20.88 3.51
N LEU A 3 3.29 -20.84 4.01
CA LEU A 3 2.37 -19.75 3.67
C LEU A 3 2.24 -18.81 4.88
N PRO A 4 2.52 -17.49 4.75
CA PRO A 4 2.30 -16.54 5.83
C PRO A 4 0.83 -16.48 6.26
N GLU A 5 0.57 -16.30 7.55
CA GLU A 5 -0.79 -16.25 8.13
C GLU A 5 -1.64 -15.10 7.55
N ASP A 6 -0.99 -14.03 7.09
CA ASP A 6 -1.63 -12.87 6.43
C ASP A 6 -2.25 -13.17 5.06
N VAL A 7 -2.01 -14.36 4.49
CA VAL A 7 -2.61 -14.79 3.23
C VAL A 7 -3.92 -15.54 3.51
N PRO A 8 -5.08 -15.00 3.11
CA PRO A 8 -6.34 -15.63 3.42
C PRO A 8 -6.58 -16.86 2.53
N LEU A 9 -6.66 -18.04 3.15
CA LEU A 9 -7.01 -19.27 2.43
C LEU A 9 -8.46 -19.27 1.97
N VAL A 10 -9.36 -18.74 2.79
CA VAL A 10 -10.81 -18.63 2.56
C VAL A 10 -11.25 -17.20 2.82
N ILE A 11 -11.98 -16.63 1.88
CA ILE A 11 -12.63 -15.33 2.01
C ILE A 11 -14.02 -15.52 2.64
N SER A 12 -14.53 -14.53 3.38
CA SER A 12 -15.86 -14.57 4.01
C SER A 12 -16.94 -15.11 3.07
N ASP A 13 -17.01 -14.54 1.86
CA ASP A 13 -18.05 -14.85 0.88
C ASP A 13 -17.93 -16.28 0.33
N ASP A 14 -16.75 -16.92 0.41
CA ASP A 14 -16.60 -18.32 -0.03
C ASP A 14 -17.46 -19.25 0.84
N ARG A 15 -17.75 -18.87 2.10
CA ARG A 15 -18.53 -19.70 3.03
C ARG A 15 -20.00 -19.80 2.66
N GLU A 16 -20.52 -18.89 1.84
CA GLU A 16 -21.91 -18.92 1.38
C GLU A 16 -22.13 -20.02 0.33
N TYR A 17 -21.06 -20.48 -0.31
CA TYR A 17 -21.09 -21.48 -1.40
C TYR A 17 -20.76 -22.89 -0.92
N LEU A 18 -20.10 -23.01 0.23
CA LEU A 18 -19.41 -24.23 0.63
C LEU A 18 -20.00 -24.81 1.91
N ASN A 19 -20.32 -26.09 1.87
CA ASN A 19 -20.52 -26.84 3.11
C ASN A 19 -19.18 -27.11 3.83
N GLN A 20 -19.24 -27.62 5.05
CA GLN A 20 -18.05 -27.82 5.89
C GLN A 20 -16.96 -28.69 5.22
N ARG A 21 -17.34 -29.79 4.54
CA ARG A 21 -16.37 -30.70 3.91
C ARG A 21 -15.72 -30.05 2.68
N GLN A 22 -16.52 -29.34 1.88
CA GLN A 22 -16.02 -28.59 0.73
C GLN A 22 -15.10 -27.45 1.17
N LEU A 23 -15.40 -26.82 2.30
CA LEU A 23 -14.56 -25.77 2.88
C LEU A 23 -13.17 -26.30 3.29
N GLU A 24 -13.10 -27.49 3.88
CA GLU A 24 -11.83 -28.13 4.26
C GLU A 24 -11.01 -28.52 3.02
N ASP A 25 -11.64 -29.13 2.02
CA ASP A 25 -10.99 -29.47 0.74
C ASP A 25 -10.49 -28.21 0.02
N TYR A 26 -11.32 -27.16 -0.06
CA TYR A 26 -10.95 -25.90 -0.68
C TYR A 26 -9.79 -25.22 0.05
N LYS A 27 -9.79 -25.22 1.39
CA LYS A 27 -8.66 -24.70 2.19
C LYS A 27 -7.36 -25.41 1.85
N GLN A 28 -7.39 -26.73 1.72
CA GLN A 28 -6.22 -27.52 1.40
C GLN A 28 -5.70 -27.20 0.00
N HIS A 29 -6.59 -27.20 -1.01
CA HIS A 29 -6.25 -26.80 -2.38
C HIS A 29 -5.63 -25.39 -2.43
N ARG A 30 -6.22 -24.45 -1.70
CA ARG A 30 -5.75 -23.06 -1.62
C ARG A 30 -4.37 -22.95 -0.97
N LYS A 31 -4.10 -23.77 0.05
CA LYS A 31 -2.81 -23.81 0.72
C LYS A 31 -1.70 -24.32 -0.20
N GLU A 32 -2.00 -25.31 -1.03
CA GLU A 32 -1.05 -25.84 -2.03
C GLU A 32 -0.72 -24.79 -3.09
N VAL A 33 -1.74 -24.21 -3.73
CA VAL A 33 -1.53 -23.21 -4.80
C VAL A 33 -0.80 -21.97 -4.26
N LEU A 34 -1.29 -21.39 -3.16
CA LEU A 34 -0.75 -20.14 -2.64
C LEU A 34 0.61 -20.34 -1.96
N GLY A 35 0.81 -21.49 -1.30
CA GLY A 35 2.11 -21.87 -0.73
C GLY A 35 3.16 -22.02 -1.81
N TRP A 36 2.84 -22.73 -2.90
CA TRP A 36 3.73 -22.85 -4.04
C TRP A 36 4.04 -21.49 -4.68
N LEU A 37 3.03 -20.62 -4.83
CA LEU A 37 3.24 -19.30 -5.39
C LEU A 37 4.17 -18.43 -4.53
N TYR A 38 4.06 -18.54 -3.20
CA TYR A 38 4.89 -17.78 -2.27
C TYR A 38 6.33 -18.31 -2.18
N ASP A 39 6.53 -19.62 -2.27
CA ASP A 39 7.86 -20.22 -2.14
C ASP A 39 8.61 -20.29 -3.49
N LEU A 40 7.91 -20.59 -4.59
CA LEU A 40 8.51 -21.00 -5.88
C LEU A 40 7.91 -20.33 -7.12
N GLY A 41 6.70 -19.76 -7.02
CA GLY A 41 5.90 -19.48 -8.22
C GLY A 41 6.43 -18.44 -9.20
N LYS A 42 7.38 -17.60 -8.78
CA LYS A 42 7.97 -16.58 -9.65
C LYS A 42 8.98 -17.23 -10.60
N SER A 43 9.95 -17.96 -10.07
CA SER A 43 10.98 -18.67 -10.81
C SER A 43 11.26 -20.03 -10.13
N PRO A 44 10.51 -21.09 -10.49
CA PRO A 44 10.61 -22.39 -9.81
C PRO A 44 12.02 -23.01 -9.89
N ASP A 45 12.71 -22.84 -11.02
CA ASP A 45 14.04 -23.42 -11.27
C ASP A 45 15.13 -22.93 -10.31
N VAL A 46 14.94 -21.75 -9.70
CA VAL A 46 15.87 -21.14 -8.74
C VAL A 46 15.24 -20.93 -7.36
N ALA A 47 14.12 -21.61 -7.09
CA ALA A 47 13.37 -21.51 -5.85
C ALA A 47 13.02 -20.07 -5.42
N GLU A 48 12.55 -19.27 -6.38
CA GLU A 48 12.13 -17.89 -6.13
C GLU A 48 10.60 -17.77 -6.20
N GLY A 49 9.97 -17.33 -5.11
CA GLY A 49 8.53 -17.12 -5.05
C GLY A 49 8.07 -15.66 -5.26
N TYR A 50 6.76 -15.48 -5.26
CA TYR A 50 6.13 -14.16 -5.32
C TYR A 50 6.11 -13.48 -3.93
N SER A 51 6.09 -12.15 -3.92
CA SER A 51 5.99 -11.39 -2.68
C SER A 51 4.66 -11.64 -1.95
N LEU A 52 4.64 -11.45 -0.63
CA LEU A 52 3.43 -11.54 0.21
C LEU A 52 2.25 -10.76 -0.39
N ALA A 53 2.49 -9.55 -0.88
CA ALA A 53 1.46 -8.71 -1.49
C ALA A 53 0.87 -9.35 -2.75
N VAL A 54 1.70 -9.95 -3.62
CA VAL A 54 1.24 -10.63 -4.84
C VAL A 54 0.46 -11.89 -4.48
N THR A 55 0.96 -12.70 -3.54
CA THR A 55 0.27 -13.93 -3.08
C THR A 55 -1.07 -13.61 -2.42
N ARG A 56 -1.14 -12.58 -1.58
CA ARG A 56 -2.39 -12.12 -0.97
C ARG A 56 -3.38 -11.63 -2.03
N ASN A 57 -2.93 -10.81 -2.97
CA ASN A 57 -3.74 -10.33 -4.10
C ASN A 57 -4.26 -11.48 -4.97
N MET A 58 -3.46 -12.53 -5.13
CA MET A 58 -3.82 -13.74 -5.85
C MET A 58 -4.90 -14.51 -5.11
N ALA A 59 -4.80 -14.61 -3.78
CA ALA A 59 -5.79 -15.26 -2.94
C ALA A 59 -7.21 -14.70 -3.19
N TYR A 60 -7.38 -13.37 -3.13
CA TYR A 60 -8.69 -12.76 -3.37
C TYR A 60 -9.21 -12.97 -4.80
N ARG A 61 -8.35 -12.88 -5.81
CA ARG A 61 -8.78 -13.05 -7.22
C ARG A 61 -9.21 -14.48 -7.52
N LEU A 62 -8.42 -15.46 -7.11
CA LEU A 62 -8.78 -16.86 -7.27
C LEU A 62 -10.09 -17.19 -6.55
N SER A 63 -10.32 -16.62 -5.36
CA SER A 63 -11.58 -16.81 -4.63
C SER A 63 -12.77 -16.32 -5.46
N LYS A 64 -12.68 -15.14 -6.08
CA LYS A 64 -13.72 -14.65 -7.01
C LYS A 64 -13.91 -15.55 -8.25
N ILE A 65 -12.81 -16.05 -8.83
CA ILE A 65 -12.86 -16.96 -9.99
C ILE A 65 -13.52 -18.30 -9.60
N TYR A 66 -13.18 -18.87 -8.45
CA TYR A 66 -13.79 -20.11 -7.97
C TYR A 66 -15.27 -19.93 -7.66
N ARG A 67 -15.69 -18.83 -7.02
CA ARG A 67 -17.12 -18.55 -6.83
C ARG A 67 -17.87 -18.43 -8.15
N TRP A 68 -17.28 -17.75 -9.13
CA TRP A 68 -17.85 -17.68 -10.48
C TRP A 68 -18.02 -19.08 -11.12
N LEU A 69 -17.10 -20.00 -10.87
CA LEU A 69 -17.21 -21.39 -11.34
C LEU A 69 -18.29 -22.14 -10.57
N TRP A 70 -18.36 -21.97 -9.25
CA TRP A 70 -19.35 -22.63 -8.38
C TRP A 70 -20.78 -22.19 -8.66
N ASP A 71 -20.98 -20.94 -9.09
CA ASP A 71 -22.29 -20.45 -9.58
C ASP A 71 -22.81 -21.26 -10.78
N ARG A 72 -21.92 -21.89 -11.56
CA ARG A 72 -22.27 -22.59 -12.81
C ARG A 72 -22.31 -24.10 -12.65
N GLU A 73 -21.32 -24.65 -11.94
CA GLU A 73 -21.09 -26.10 -11.90
C GLU A 73 -21.15 -26.69 -10.49
N GLY A 74 -21.44 -25.86 -9.49
CA GLY A 74 -21.30 -26.23 -8.09
C GLY A 74 -19.85 -26.37 -7.67
N TYR A 75 -19.63 -26.90 -6.47
CA TYR A 75 -18.29 -26.97 -5.89
C TYR A 75 -17.33 -27.83 -6.72
N THR A 76 -16.22 -27.22 -7.13
CA THR A 76 -15.08 -27.91 -7.73
C THR A 76 -13.79 -27.11 -7.53
N THR A 77 -12.66 -27.81 -7.41
CA THR A 77 -11.30 -27.23 -7.46
C THR A 77 -10.67 -27.36 -8.85
N GLN A 78 -11.32 -28.11 -9.75
CA GLN A 78 -10.86 -28.40 -11.11
C GLN A 78 -11.23 -27.27 -12.07
N LEU A 79 -10.42 -26.22 -12.05
CA LEU A 79 -10.51 -25.14 -13.02
C LEU A 79 -9.77 -25.52 -14.32
N THR A 80 -10.48 -25.61 -15.44
CA THR A 80 -9.95 -26.00 -16.76
C THR A 80 -9.61 -24.78 -17.62
N HIS A 81 -8.91 -24.99 -18.74
CA HIS A 81 -8.61 -23.93 -19.72
C HIS A 81 -9.90 -23.30 -20.24
N ASP A 82 -10.91 -24.12 -20.59
CA ASP A 82 -12.21 -23.64 -21.05
C ASP A 82 -12.92 -22.76 -20.02
N HIS A 83 -12.83 -23.10 -18.73
CA HIS A 83 -13.37 -22.27 -17.64
C HIS A 83 -12.64 -20.92 -17.55
N ALA A 84 -11.32 -20.94 -17.70
CA ALA A 84 -10.51 -19.74 -17.69
C ALA A 84 -10.84 -18.83 -18.87
N ASP A 85 -10.93 -19.36 -20.09
CA ASP A 85 -11.26 -18.60 -21.28
C ASP A 85 -12.70 -18.06 -21.23
N ALA A 86 -13.65 -18.85 -20.72
CA ALA A 86 -15.01 -18.39 -20.46
C ALA A 86 -15.05 -17.24 -19.44
N TYR A 87 -14.28 -17.33 -18.35
CA TYR A 87 -14.17 -16.25 -17.38
C TYR A 87 -13.58 -14.97 -18.01
N LEU A 88 -12.50 -15.10 -18.79
CA LEU A 88 -11.87 -13.98 -19.49
C LEU A 88 -12.84 -13.31 -20.48
N ARG A 89 -13.59 -14.09 -21.26
CA ARG A 89 -14.62 -13.58 -22.18
C ARG A 89 -15.70 -12.80 -21.45
N GLU A 90 -16.13 -13.29 -20.28
CA GLU A 90 -17.14 -12.58 -19.48
C GLU A 90 -16.62 -11.26 -18.92
N ILE A 91 -15.43 -11.25 -18.31
CA ILE A 91 -14.87 -10.01 -17.75
C ILE A 91 -14.47 -9.02 -18.84
N ALA A 92 -14.20 -9.47 -20.07
CA ALA A 92 -13.92 -8.59 -21.19
C ALA A 92 -15.10 -7.64 -21.46
N GLY A 93 -16.35 -8.12 -21.35
CA GLY A 93 -17.57 -7.34 -21.51
C GLY A 93 -17.98 -6.49 -20.29
N ARG A 94 -17.29 -6.62 -19.14
CA ARG A 94 -17.58 -5.81 -17.95
C ARG A 94 -16.97 -4.42 -18.05
N ASP A 95 -17.65 -3.44 -17.45
CA ASP A 95 -17.16 -2.07 -17.30
C ASP A 95 -16.10 -1.96 -16.18
N TRP A 96 -14.98 -2.64 -16.39
CA TRP A 96 -13.81 -2.62 -15.51
C TRP A 96 -12.62 -2.05 -16.27
N GLN A 97 -11.72 -1.36 -15.55
CA GLN A 97 -10.43 -0.95 -16.13
C GLN A 97 -9.66 -2.16 -16.67
N ASN A 98 -9.00 -1.98 -17.82
CA ASN A 98 -8.19 -3.03 -18.45
C ASN A 98 -7.05 -3.51 -17.53
N SER A 99 -6.51 -2.61 -16.71
CA SER A 99 -5.53 -2.93 -15.67
C SER A 99 -6.06 -3.99 -14.68
N ASN A 100 -7.30 -3.86 -14.23
CA ASN A 100 -7.93 -4.82 -13.34
C ASN A 100 -8.19 -6.16 -14.05
N LYS A 101 -8.70 -6.14 -15.29
CA LYS A 101 -8.90 -7.35 -16.11
C LYS A 101 -7.59 -8.11 -16.33
N ALA A 102 -6.50 -7.40 -16.63
CA ALA A 102 -5.16 -7.96 -16.79
C ALA A 102 -4.66 -8.66 -15.51
N GLU A 103 -5.03 -8.18 -14.32
CA GLU A 103 -4.66 -8.85 -13.07
C GLU A 103 -5.41 -10.18 -12.84
N TYR A 104 -6.63 -10.34 -13.34
CA TYR A 104 -7.32 -11.64 -13.35
C TYR A 104 -6.69 -12.61 -14.35
N LEU A 105 -6.29 -12.13 -15.54
CA LEU A 105 -5.52 -12.92 -16.49
C LEU A 105 -4.20 -13.44 -15.86
N LYS A 106 -3.46 -12.56 -15.18
CA LYS A 106 -2.25 -12.95 -14.43
C LYS A 106 -2.55 -13.97 -13.32
N ALA A 107 -3.71 -13.89 -12.68
CA ALA A 107 -4.12 -14.85 -11.68
C ALA A 107 -4.32 -16.24 -12.30
N LEU A 108 -5.08 -16.34 -13.39
CA LEU A 108 -5.29 -17.60 -14.11
C LEU A 108 -3.96 -18.19 -14.61
N ASN A 109 -3.10 -17.37 -15.22
CA ASN A 109 -1.78 -17.80 -15.68
C ASN A 109 -0.93 -18.41 -14.56
N ARG A 110 -0.92 -17.79 -13.37
CA ARG A 110 -0.20 -18.31 -12.19
C ARG A 110 -0.78 -19.63 -11.69
N LEU A 111 -2.11 -19.80 -11.73
CA LEU A 111 -2.76 -21.06 -11.36
C LEU A 111 -2.38 -22.18 -12.33
N PHE A 112 -2.41 -21.93 -13.63
CA PHE A 112 -2.02 -22.94 -14.63
C PHE A 112 -0.52 -23.23 -14.63
N LYS A 113 0.32 -22.22 -14.33
CA LYS A 113 1.75 -22.46 -14.10
C LYS A 113 1.99 -23.43 -12.93
N TRP A 114 1.23 -23.27 -11.83
CA TRP A 114 1.28 -24.21 -10.71
C TRP A 114 0.79 -25.60 -11.11
N LYS A 115 -0.34 -25.70 -11.83
CA LYS A 115 -0.88 -26.99 -12.33
C LYS A 115 0.11 -27.70 -13.26
N GLN A 116 0.75 -26.97 -14.15
CA GLN A 116 1.78 -27.49 -15.03
C GLN A 116 2.96 -28.05 -14.20
N HIS A 117 3.46 -27.28 -13.24
CA HIS A 117 4.62 -27.66 -12.45
C HIS A 117 4.36 -28.83 -11.49
N GLU A 118 3.27 -28.76 -10.71
CA GLU A 118 2.99 -29.73 -9.65
C GLU A 118 2.17 -30.94 -10.14
N ARG A 119 1.39 -30.79 -11.22
CA ARG A 119 0.47 -31.83 -11.70
C ARG A 119 0.77 -32.29 -13.13
N GLY A 120 1.74 -31.69 -13.81
CA GLY A 120 2.09 -32.05 -15.19
C GLY A 120 0.98 -31.72 -16.20
N GLU A 121 0.07 -30.80 -15.87
CA GLU A 121 -0.99 -30.36 -16.79
C GLU A 121 -0.38 -29.62 -18.00
N GLN A 122 -1.13 -29.57 -19.12
CA GLN A 122 -0.70 -28.84 -20.30
C GLN A 122 -0.60 -27.33 -20.01
N PRO A 123 0.35 -26.61 -20.62
CA PRO A 123 0.39 -25.15 -20.49
C PRO A 123 -0.89 -24.55 -21.07
N TRP A 124 -1.37 -23.50 -20.43
CA TRP A 124 -2.50 -22.71 -20.92
C TRP A 124 -1.97 -21.53 -21.73
N ASP A 125 -2.53 -21.34 -22.92
CA ASP A 125 -2.31 -20.18 -23.76
C ASP A 125 -3.65 -19.44 -23.93
N PRO A 126 -3.82 -18.26 -23.29
CA PRO A 126 -5.09 -17.56 -23.26
C PRO A 126 -5.43 -16.91 -24.61
N ASP A 127 -6.67 -17.07 -25.06
CA ASP A 127 -7.18 -16.41 -26.29
C ASP A 127 -7.23 -14.88 -26.17
N ILE A 128 -7.41 -14.37 -24.95
CA ILE A 128 -7.66 -12.95 -24.67
C ILE A 128 -6.49 -12.35 -23.91
N SER A 129 -5.95 -11.25 -24.44
CA SER A 129 -5.01 -10.37 -23.75
C SER A 129 -5.66 -9.05 -23.38
N PHE A 130 -5.42 -8.58 -22.16
CA PHE A 130 -5.80 -7.24 -21.72
C PHE A 130 -4.56 -6.36 -21.72
N TYR A 131 -4.43 -5.50 -22.72
CA TYR A 131 -3.42 -4.45 -22.73
C TYR A 131 -3.91 -3.29 -21.86
N PRO A 132 -3.16 -2.87 -20.82
CA PRO A 132 -3.39 -1.58 -20.22
C PRO A 132 -3.19 -0.54 -21.32
N SER A 133 -4.24 0.18 -21.70
CA SER A 133 -4.16 1.38 -22.53
C SER A 133 -3.11 2.29 -21.88
N GLY A 134 -2.04 2.63 -22.62
CA GLY A 134 -0.92 3.41 -22.11
C GLY A 134 -1.28 4.81 -21.60
N ASP A 135 -2.52 5.26 -21.84
CA ASP A 135 -3.00 6.60 -21.52
C ASP A 135 -3.60 6.74 -20.11
N GLU A 136 -3.82 5.65 -19.36
CA GLU A 136 -4.51 5.70 -18.05
C GLU A 136 -3.59 6.02 -16.86
N TYR A 137 -2.29 6.26 -17.10
CA TYR A 137 -1.29 6.55 -16.05
C TYR A 137 -0.66 7.94 -16.14
N GLN A 138 -1.28 8.88 -16.85
CA GLN A 138 -1.00 10.29 -16.60
C GLN A 138 -1.88 10.77 -15.46
N PRO A 139 -1.29 11.26 -14.33
CA PRO A 139 -2.01 12.16 -13.46
C PRO A 139 -2.53 13.30 -14.34
N GLN A 140 -3.85 13.37 -14.51
CA GLN A 140 -4.49 14.36 -15.39
C GLN A 140 -4.33 15.78 -14.83
N ASP A 141 -4.00 15.91 -13.55
CA ASP A 141 -3.99 17.17 -12.84
C ASP A 141 -2.81 17.21 -11.86
N PHE A 142 -1.81 18.03 -12.19
CA PHE A 142 -0.68 18.30 -11.29
C PHE A 142 -0.92 19.66 -10.66
N PHE A 143 -0.63 19.78 -9.36
CA PHE A 143 -0.66 21.07 -8.70
C PHE A 143 0.29 22.05 -9.40
N THR A 144 -0.28 23.18 -9.81
CA THR A 144 0.42 24.38 -10.25
C THR A 144 1.33 24.92 -9.14
N LEU A 145 2.24 25.84 -9.47
CA LEU A 145 3.13 26.44 -8.47
C LEU A 145 2.35 27.17 -7.37
N ASP A 146 1.26 27.84 -7.73
CA ASP A 146 0.40 28.56 -6.79
C ASP A 146 -0.34 27.58 -5.87
N GLU A 147 -0.92 26.50 -6.41
CA GLU A 147 -1.57 25.48 -5.58
C GLU A 147 -0.58 24.76 -4.65
N ARG A 148 0.65 24.54 -5.10
CA ARG A 148 1.70 24.01 -4.22
C ARG A 148 2.03 24.97 -3.09
N LYS A 149 2.07 26.28 -3.36
CA LYS A 149 2.27 27.29 -2.33
C LYS A 149 1.12 27.27 -1.31
N ASP A 150 -0.13 27.25 -1.79
CA ASP A 150 -1.31 27.18 -0.95
C ASP A 150 -1.30 25.91 -0.06
N LEU A 151 -0.92 24.76 -0.63
CA LEU A 151 -0.76 23.51 0.13
C LEU A 151 0.34 23.62 1.20
N ARG A 152 1.45 24.30 0.91
CA ARG A 152 2.53 24.50 1.88
C ARG A 152 2.07 25.38 3.04
N GLU A 153 1.35 26.46 2.76
CA GLU A 153 0.79 27.37 3.77
C GLU A 153 -0.29 26.67 4.60
N ALA A 154 -1.23 25.98 3.95
CA ALA A 154 -2.26 25.20 4.64
C ALA A 154 -1.66 24.13 5.57
N ALA A 155 -0.55 23.50 5.17
CA ALA A 155 0.13 22.52 6.02
C ALA A 155 0.73 23.13 7.29
N LEU A 156 1.14 24.41 7.28
CA LEU A 156 1.61 25.12 8.47
C LEU A 156 0.46 25.45 9.44
N GLU A 157 -0.73 25.71 8.92
CA GLU A 157 -1.89 26.05 9.73
C GLU A 157 -2.61 24.81 10.28
N TYR A 158 -2.55 23.70 9.54
CA TYR A 158 -3.30 22.49 9.85
C TYR A 158 -2.98 21.94 11.25
N GLY A 159 -4.00 21.93 12.12
CA GLY A 159 -3.89 21.40 13.48
C GLY A 159 -3.05 22.25 14.43
N SER A 160 -2.60 23.44 14.00
CA SER A 160 -1.85 24.38 14.83
C SER A 160 -2.72 24.92 15.98
N VAL A 161 -2.07 25.21 17.11
CA VAL A 161 -2.69 25.80 18.30
C VAL A 161 -1.95 27.10 18.67
N PRO A 162 -2.64 28.13 19.21
CA PRO A 162 -1.97 29.36 19.60
C PRO A 162 -0.92 29.11 20.69
N ALA A 163 0.17 29.88 20.67
CA ALA A 163 1.23 29.76 21.67
C ALA A 163 0.67 29.90 23.10
N TYR A 164 1.09 29.01 24.01
CA TYR A 164 0.58 28.97 25.39
C TYR A 164 0.72 30.31 26.12
N SER A 165 1.83 31.04 25.87
CA SER A 165 2.11 32.35 26.44
C SER A 165 1.12 33.44 26.03
N ASN A 166 0.49 33.30 24.85
CA ASN A 166 -0.37 34.32 24.26
C ASN A 166 -1.84 34.18 24.65
N LEU A 167 -2.18 33.19 25.47
CA LEU A 167 -3.55 32.86 25.87
C LEU A 167 -3.83 33.28 27.33
N THR A 168 -5.04 33.76 27.60
CA THR A 168 -5.53 33.98 28.97
C THR A 168 -5.80 32.63 29.68
N PRO A 169 -5.93 32.59 31.02
CA PRO A 169 -6.30 31.36 31.74
C PRO A 169 -7.58 30.67 31.22
N GLU A 170 -8.59 31.46 30.85
CA GLU A 170 -9.86 30.98 30.32
C GLU A 170 -9.69 30.39 28.91
N GLU A 171 -8.92 31.05 28.05
CA GLU A 171 -8.61 30.57 26.70
C GLU A 171 -7.76 29.30 26.73
N ARG A 172 -6.77 29.23 27.65
CA ARG A 172 -5.98 28.02 27.89
C ARG A 172 -6.88 26.85 28.26
N SER A 173 -7.88 27.07 29.12
CA SER A 173 -8.81 26.02 29.55
C SER A 173 -9.65 25.46 28.39
N ARG A 174 -10.01 26.31 27.42
CA ARG A 174 -10.68 25.87 26.17
C ARG A 174 -9.75 25.04 25.30
N TRP A 175 -8.53 25.52 25.06
CA TRP A 175 -7.54 24.79 24.25
C TRP A 175 -7.07 23.48 24.90
N LYS A 176 -6.99 23.40 26.24
CA LYS A 176 -6.70 22.14 26.95
C LYS A 176 -7.67 21.03 26.57
N ARG A 177 -8.96 21.35 26.38
CA ARG A 177 -9.96 20.37 25.97
C ARG A 177 -9.67 19.85 24.56
N TYR A 178 -9.39 20.75 23.62
CA TYR A 178 -9.04 20.36 22.25
C TYR A 178 -7.76 19.49 22.22
N ILE A 179 -6.72 19.92 22.93
CA ILE A 179 -5.44 19.20 23.03
C ILE A 179 -5.62 17.83 23.70
N SER A 180 -6.45 17.73 24.74
CA SER A 180 -6.75 16.45 25.39
C SER A 180 -7.38 15.42 24.46
N MET A 181 -8.25 15.87 23.53
CA MET A 181 -8.87 14.99 22.54
C MET A 181 -7.87 14.57 21.48
N MET A 182 -7.06 15.51 20.98
CA MET A 182 -6.07 15.22 19.93
C MET A 182 -4.93 14.33 20.41
N LEU A 183 -4.52 14.45 21.69
CA LEU A 183 -3.47 13.64 22.29
C LEU A 183 -4.00 12.44 23.09
N GLU A 184 -5.32 12.21 23.06
CA GLU A 184 -6.00 11.12 23.76
C GLU A 184 -5.59 10.97 25.24
N LYS A 185 -5.52 12.10 25.96
CA LYS A 185 -5.10 12.10 27.37
C LYS A 185 -6.01 12.93 28.27
N PRO A 186 -6.10 12.64 29.57
CA PRO A 186 -6.97 13.40 30.48
C PRO A 186 -6.63 14.91 30.48
N MET A 187 -7.65 15.77 30.54
CA MET A 187 -7.44 17.23 30.61
C MET A 187 -6.53 17.67 31.77
N THR A 188 -6.53 16.91 32.86
CA THR A 188 -5.68 17.14 34.05
C THR A 188 -4.20 16.88 33.79
N GLU A 189 -3.88 16.09 32.77
CA GLU A 189 -2.52 15.74 32.36
C GLU A 189 -2.00 16.60 31.18
N VAL A 190 -2.77 17.60 30.75
CA VAL A 190 -2.36 18.54 29.70
C VAL A 190 -1.45 19.61 30.29
N THR A 191 -0.18 19.59 29.86
CA THR A 191 0.91 20.48 30.26
C THR A 191 1.24 21.48 29.14
N PRO A 192 1.98 22.56 29.43
CA PRO A 192 2.44 23.49 28.39
C PRO A 192 3.23 22.81 27.27
N ASP A 193 4.03 21.77 27.57
CA ASP A 193 4.80 21.02 26.57
C ASP A 193 3.92 20.38 25.47
N ASP A 194 2.63 20.15 25.75
CA ASP A 194 1.71 19.62 24.74
C ASP A 194 1.36 20.64 23.65
N TRP A 195 1.48 21.93 23.92
CA TRP A 195 1.34 22.95 22.87
C TRP A 195 2.45 22.82 21.85
N ASP A 196 3.68 22.60 22.32
CA ASP A 196 4.83 22.38 21.45
C ASP A 196 4.72 21.04 20.70
N ARG A 197 4.12 20.03 21.34
CA ARG A 197 3.81 18.76 20.66
C ARG A 197 2.74 18.91 19.60
N MET A 198 1.73 19.75 19.79
CA MET A 198 0.70 20.01 18.78
C MET A 198 1.26 20.81 17.60
N ASN A 199 2.07 21.84 17.88
CA ASN A 199 2.74 22.67 16.86
C ASN A 199 4.03 22.04 16.30
N ASN A 200 4.02 20.71 16.10
CA ASN A 200 5.18 20.01 15.58
C ASN A 200 5.29 20.12 14.04
N TRP A 201 6.48 19.81 13.52
CA TRP A 201 6.78 19.90 12.09
C TRP A 201 6.38 18.65 11.27
N LYS A 202 5.69 17.68 11.86
CA LYS A 202 5.41 16.39 11.19
C LYS A 202 4.60 16.55 9.91
N ILE A 203 3.47 17.26 9.97
CA ILE A 203 2.59 17.46 8.81
C ILE A 203 3.23 18.40 7.78
N PRO A 204 3.76 19.59 8.16
CA PRO A 204 4.50 20.44 7.22
C PRO A 204 5.62 19.70 6.49
N SER A 205 6.53 19.04 7.23
CA SER A 205 7.66 18.34 6.61
C SER A 205 7.21 17.16 5.74
N LEU A 206 6.13 16.45 6.08
CA LEU A 206 5.61 15.38 5.23
C LEU A 206 5.06 15.92 3.90
N VAL A 207 4.22 16.96 3.96
CA VAL A 207 3.61 17.55 2.76
C VAL A 207 4.70 18.14 1.87
N TRP A 208 5.58 18.95 2.44
CA TRP A 208 6.63 19.64 1.70
C TRP A 208 7.59 18.64 1.04
N THR A 209 8.11 17.67 1.80
CA THR A 209 8.99 16.64 1.23
C THR A 209 8.28 15.81 0.18
N SER A 210 7.00 15.48 0.34
CA SER A 210 6.26 14.69 -0.67
C SER A 210 6.09 15.46 -1.99
N LEU A 211 5.86 16.77 -1.93
CA LEU A 211 5.75 17.63 -3.12
C LEU A 211 7.07 17.70 -3.90
N ASP A 212 8.21 17.70 -3.21
CA ASP A 212 9.52 17.94 -3.81
C ASP A 212 10.29 16.67 -4.16
N THR A 213 10.04 15.56 -3.44
CA THR A 213 10.80 14.30 -3.62
C THR A 213 9.97 13.17 -4.23
N SER A 214 8.65 13.33 -4.42
CA SER A 214 7.78 12.30 -4.98
C SER A 214 7.92 10.91 -4.32
N LEU A 215 8.31 10.88 -3.03
CA LEU A 215 8.42 9.65 -2.26
C LEU A 215 7.08 8.93 -2.21
N ARG A 216 7.10 7.63 -2.45
CA ARG A 216 5.88 6.82 -2.28
C ARG A 216 5.59 6.61 -0.80
N PRO A 217 4.33 6.39 -0.40
CA PRO A 217 3.98 6.17 1.00
C PRO A 217 4.81 5.09 1.71
N VAL A 218 5.20 4.02 1.00
CA VAL A 218 6.06 2.97 1.56
C VAL A 218 7.51 3.42 1.74
N GLU A 219 8.02 4.30 0.88
CA GLU A 219 9.37 4.88 0.98
C GLU A 219 9.41 5.94 2.09
N VAL A 220 8.34 6.73 2.25
CA VAL A 220 8.14 7.61 3.42
C VAL A 220 8.25 6.80 4.71
N LYS A 221 7.56 5.67 4.81
CA LYS A 221 7.61 4.80 6.00
C LYS A 221 9.02 4.25 6.29
N ARG A 222 9.83 4.03 5.26
CA ARG A 222 11.19 3.47 5.35
C ARG A 222 12.29 4.52 5.51
N ALA A 223 11.96 5.78 5.27
CA ALA A 223 12.94 6.86 5.22
C ALA A 223 13.67 6.99 6.56
N VAL A 224 14.99 7.04 6.48
CA VAL A 224 15.90 7.24 7.60
C VAL A 224 16.80 8.44 7.34
N VAL A 225 17.33 9.05 8.40
CA VAL A 225 18.17 10.27 8.31
C VAL A 225 19.37 10.07 7.39
N SER A 226 19.94 8.87 7.32
CA SER A 226 21.08 8.56 6.46
C SER A 226 20.79 8.64 4.96
N TRP A 227 19.52 8.68 4.55
CA TRP A 227 19.16 8.93 3.15
C TRP A 227 19.35 10.40 2.76
N VAL A 228 19.39 11.31 3.74
CA VAL A 228 19.42 12.74 3.49
C VAL A 228 20.86 13.24 3.39
N ASP A 229 21.26 13.65 2.19
CA ASP A 229 22.57 14.26 1.93
C ASP A 229 22.39 15.78 1.78
N THR A 230 22.38 16.48 2.91
CA THR A 230 22.19 17.94 2.95
C THR A 230 23.33 18.73 2.33
N ASN A 231 24.54 18.14 2.24
CA ASN A 231 25.68 18.79 1.61
C ASN A 231 25.52 18.85 0.09
N ASN A 232 24.90 17.82 -0.49
CA ASN A 232 24.66 17.74 -1.93
C ASN A 232 23.22 18.07 -2.31
N ALA A 233 22.34 18.34 -1.34
CA ALA A 233 20.90 18.54 -1.53
C ALA A 233 20.21 17.35 -2.24
N VAL A 234 20.62 16.12 -1.93
CA VAL A 234 20.10 14.89 -2.57
C VAL A 234 19.47 13.98 -1.53
N LEU A 235 18.34 13.35 -1.91
CA LEU A 235 17.79 12.20 -1.21
C LEU A 235 18.28 10.90 -1.85
N ARG A 236 19.00 10.07 -1.10
CA ARG A 236 19.62 8.81 -1.55
C ARG A 236 18.84 7.61 -1.02
N ILE A 237 18.04 6.98 -1.88
CA ILE A 237 17.23 5.82 -1.51
C ILE A 237 17.99 4.52 -1.90
N PRO A 238 18.36 3.66 -0.93
CA PRO A 238 18.97 2.35 -1.22
C PRO A 238 18.08 1.48 -2.11
N LYS A 239 18.70 0.62 -2.91
CA LYS A 239 17.99 -0.23 -3.89
C LYS A 239 17.00 -1.17 -3.19
N GLU A 240 17.38 -1.69 -2.04
CA GLU A 240 16.62 -2.62 -1.20
C GLU A 240 15.36 -1.97 -0.63
N GLU A 241 15.42 -0.65 -0.43
CA GLU A 241 14.36 0.15 0.18
C GLU A 241 13.44 0.82 -0.85
N SER A 242 13.88 0.89 -2.11
CA SER A 242 13.09 1.38 -3.25
C SER A 242 11.91 0.44 -3.55
N SER A 243 10.74 1.03 -3.78
CA SER A 243 9.52 0.26 -4.03
C SER A 243 9.34 -0.21 -5.47
N LYS A 244 10.17 0.26 -6.42
CA LYS A 244 10.26 -0.29 -7.79
C LYS A 244 11.71 -0.54 -8.17
N ASN A 245 12.07 -1.81 -8.19
CA ASN A 245 13.43 -2.30 -8.42
C ASN A 245 13.73 -2.45 -9.93
N ARG A 246 13.63 -1.37 -10.71
CA ARG A 246 14.07 -1.35 -12.12
C ARG A 246 15.13 -0.26 -12.31
N ASP A 247 16.37 -0.69 -12.48
CA ASP A 247 17.58 -0.01 -13.00
C ASP A 247 17.99 1.40 -12.55
N ASN A 248 17.20 2.15 -11.78
CA ASN A 248 17.61 3.46 -11.29
C ASN A 248 18.07 3.41 -9.83
N ARG A 249 19.32 3.83 -9.60
CA ARG A 249 19.68 4.48 -8.34
C ARG A 249 18.78 5.71 -8.24
N GLY A 250 17.84 5.74 -7.31
CA GLY A 250 16.98 6.91 -7.12
C GLY A 250 17.77 7.99 -6.38
N SER A 251 18.58 8.78 -7.09
CA SER A 251 18.86 10.15 -6.65
C SER A 251 17.70 10.99 -7.16
N ILE A 252 16.95 11.56 -6.23
CA ILE A 252 15.90 12.52 -6.57
C ILE A 252 16.52 13.89 -6.38
N ASP A 253 16.82 14.55 -7.50
CA ASP A 253 17.15 15.96 -7.51
C ASP A 253 15.86 16.70 -7.22
N ALA A 254 15.77 17.34 -6.06
CA ALA A 254 14.60 18.14 -5.74
C ALA A 254 14.59 19.36 -6.67
N GLY A 255 13.48 19.57 -7.38
CA GLY A 255 13.33 20.60 -8.41
C GLY A 255 13.20 22.04 -7.88
N ALA A 256 13.49 22.28 -6.61
CA ALA A 256 13.45 23.60 -5.97
C ALA A 256 14.86 24.20 -5.85
N ASP A 257 14.96 25.48 -5.46
CA ASP A 257 16.24 26.14 -5.19
C ASP A 257 17.08 25.27 -4.23
N PRO A 258 18.36 24.97 -4.54
CA PRO A 258 19.23 24.14 -3.71
C PRO A 258 19.26 24.52 -2.22
N TYR A 259 19.05 25.80 -1.89
CA TYR A 259 18.95 26.26 -0.51
C TYR A 259 17.62 25.85 0.16
N GLU A 260 16.49 25.99 -0.53
CA GLU A 260 15.18 25.56 -0.02
C GLU A 260 15.15 24.04 0.16
N VAL A 261 15.68 23.29 -0.81
CA VAL A 261 15.79 21.83 -0.74
C VAL A 261 16.60 21.41 0.48
N ARG A 262 17.71 22.10 0.77
CA ARG A 262 18.55 21.78 1.91
C ARG A 262 17.84 22.01 3.24
N GLU A 263 17.13 23.12 3.40
CA GLU A 263 16.34 23.42 4.60
C GLU A 263 15.17 22.43 4.76
N LEU A 264 14.52 22.04 3.67
CA LEU A 264 13.45 21.04 3.65
C LEU A 264 13.95 19.65 4.03
N LEU A 265 15.08 19.23 3.45
CA LEU A 265 15.75 17.98 3.78
C LEU A 265 16.26 17.98 5.23
N TYR A 266 16.70 19.14 5.74
CA TYR A 266 17.09 19.31 7.13
C TYR A 266 15.89 19.20 8.08
N ALA A 267 14.77 19.86 7.76
CA ALA A 267 13.52 19.74 8.51
C ALA A 267 12.98 18.30 8.48
N PHE A 268 13.04 17.63 7.32
CA PHE A 268 12.69 16.23 7.18
C PHE A 268 13.59 15.34 8.04
N ALA A 269 14.91 15.52 7.99
CA ALA A 269 15.87 14.80 8.83
C ALA A 269 15.63 15.03 10.34
N ILE A 270 15.32 16.26 10.77
CA ILE A 270 14.96 16.57 12.15
C ILE A 270 13.67 15.86 12.56
N VAL A 271 12.66 15.83 11.68
CA VAL A 271 11.41 15.13 11.97
C VAL A 271 11.63 13.62 12.08
N LEU A 272 12.45 13.05 11.19
CA LEU A 272 12.86 11.64 11.23
C LEU A 272 13.59 11.30 12.53
N ASP A 273 14.58 12.12 12.91
CA ASP A 273 15.41 11.93 14.10
C ASP A 273 14.63 12.10 15.41
N ARG A 274 13.82 13.17 15.49
CA ARG A 274 13.13 13.54 16.72
C ARG A 274 11.91 12.70 17.01
N TYR A 275 11.19 12.26 15.97
CA TYR A 275 9.92 11.56 16.17
C TYR A 275 10.03 10.06 15.91
N GLY A 276 10.85 9.62 14.93
CA GLY A 276 10.83 8.25 14.42
C GLY A 276 9.44 7.89 13.86
N TRP A 277 9.36 7.19 12.72
CA TRP A 277 8.04 6.80 12.20
C TRP A 277 7.28 5.85 13.14
N ASP A 278 7.95 5.20 14.09
CA ASP A 278 7.32 4.27 15.04
C ASP A 278 6.49 4.95 16.13
N ARG A 279 6.58 6.27 16.32
CA ARG A 279 5.59 7.05 17.11
C ARG A 279 4.43 7.60 16.26
N VAL A 280 4.25 7.08 15.05
CA VAL A 280 3.14 7.40 14.14
C VAL A 280 2.04 6.31 14.19
N GLY A 281 2.22 5.29 15.03
CA GLY A 281 1.26 4.20 15.25
C GLY A 281 0.34 4.38 16.46
N VAL A 282 -0.34 5.52 16.62
CA VAL A 282 -1.57 5.62 17.44
C VAL A 282 -2.56 6.57 16.74
N LEU A 283 -3.09 6.12 15.61
CA LEU A 283 -4.42 6.50 15.09
C LEU A 283 -4.96 5.27 14.33
N ARG A 284 -4.84 4.11 14.96
CA ARG A 284 -5.41 2.86 14.48
C ARG A 284 -6.00 2.15 15.69
N ASN A 285 -7.21 2.53 16.05
CA ASN A 285 -8.27 1.67 16.60
C ASN A 285 -9.43 2.56 17.07
N GLN A 286 -10.45 2.69 16.23
CA GLN A 286 -11.90 2.62 16.57
C GLN A 286 -12.73 3.08 15.37
N LEU A 287 -12.68 2.27 14.31
CA LEU A 287 -13.82 2.05 13.44
C LEU A 287 -13.92 0.53 13.30
N ASP A 288 -14.33 -0.10 14.40
CA ASP A 288 -15.00 -1.40 14.44
C ASP A 288 -15.55 -1.57 15.88
N HIS A 289 -16.90 -1.56 15.95
CA HIS A 289 -17.82 -1.64 17.10
C HIS A 289 -18.25 -0.32 17.75
#